data_AF-A0A5J4Y0V5-F1
#
_entry.id   AF-A0A5J4Y0V5-F1
#
_cell.length_a   1.000
_cell.length_b   1.000
_cell.length_c   1.000
_cell.angle_alpha   90.00
_cell.angle_beta   90.00
_cell.angle_gamma   90.00
#
_symmetry.space_group_name_H-M   'P 1'
#
loop_
_entity.id
_entity.type
_entity.pdbx_description
1 polymer ?
#
loop_
_entity_poly.entity_id
_entity_poly.type
_entity_poly.pdbx_seq_one_letter_code
_entity_poly.pdbx_strand_id
1 'polypeptide(L)'
;MWHLQLSLIAGSQILPPISDPSVGEAFLLVSFNTDSNNITYQLVADSVTELLVAHIHLPATSSMNGSVAIPLFQAQFDPIPGSTTSGLIAAATVTPATFVGPLEVLPDFTNVDVPTVLSEYVQQGRAYAQIHTMPYPDGALRAEFDSSLVVSGNPPTPTLMAPITVVI
;
A
#
# COMPACT_ATOMS: atom_id res chain seq x y z
N MET A 1 -15.69 -6.09 -11.28
CA MET A 1 -14.59 -6.96 -11.70
C MET A 1 -13.49 -6.82 -10.69
N TRP A 2 -12.76 -7.90 -10.36
CA TRP A 2 -11.62 -7.81 -9.44
C TRP A 2 -10.32 -7.68 -10.21
N HIS A 3 -9.43 -6.86 -9.65
CA HIS A 3 -8.07 -6.67 -10.12
C HIS A 3 -7.12 -6.86 -8.95
N LEU A 4 -6.16 -7.78 -9.07
CA LEU A 4 -5.20 -8.11 -8.01
C LEU A 4 -3.83 -7.49 -8.32
N GLN A 5 -3.17 -6.97 -7.29
CA GLN A 5 -1.81 -6.48 -7.34
C GLN A 5 -1.01 -6.92 -6.11
N LEU A 6 0.16 -7.50 -6.35
CA LEU A 6 1.15 -7.82 -5.31
C LEU A 6 2.36 -6.90 -5.49
N SER A 7 2.79 -6.27 -4.40
CA SER A 7 3.93 -5.35 -4.39
C SER A 7 4.89 -5.72 -3.27
N LEU A 8 6.19 -5.84 -3.60
CA LEU A 8 7.28 -5.86 -2.63
C LEU A 8 7.67 -4.42 -2.30
N ILE A 9 7.54 -4.05 -1.02
CA ILE A 9 7.87 -2.74 -0.48
C ILE A 9 9.24 -2.81 0.18
N ALA A 10 10.22 -2.11 -0.41
CA ALA A 10 11.62 -2.18 -0.01
C ALA A 10 12.30 -0.80 0.00
N GLY A 11 13.36 -0.66 0.79
CA GLY A 11 14.12 0.59 0.92
C GLY A 11 14.89 0.96 -0.35
N SER A 12 15.23 -0.02 -1.17
CA SER A 12 15.87 0.19 -2.48
C SER A 12 14.99 0.94 -3.48
N GLN A 13 13.67 0.97 -3.25
CA GLN A 13 12.68 1.56 -4.15
C GLN A 13 12.27 2.98 -3.73
N ILE A 14 12.78 3.50 -2.61
CA ILE A 14 12.59 4.91 -2.22
C ILE A 14 13.62 5.80 -2.92
N LEU A 15 13.33 7.09 -3.06
CA LEU A 15 14.21 8.07 -3.71
C LEU A 15 14.57 9.19 -2.71
N PRO A 16 15.84 9.32 -2.28
CA PRO A 16 16.98 8.44 -2.58
C PRO A 16 16.86 7.05 -1.90
N PRO A 17 17.50 6.00 -2.44
CA PRO A 17 17.41 4.64 -1.88
C PRO A 17 17.96 4.55 -0.45
N ILE A 18 17.23 3.83 0.40
CA ILE A 18 17.68 3.43 1.74
C ILE A 18 18.22 2.00 1.63
N SER A 19 19.49 1.81 2.02
CA SER A 19 20.18 0.51 2.00
C SER A 19 20.44 -0.05 3.41
N ASP A 20 19.78 0.51 4.43
CA ASP A 20 19.87 0.02 5.79
C ASP A 20 19.16 -1.34 5.91
N PRO A 21 19.90 -2.45 6.10
CA PRO A 21 19.32 -3.78 6.15
C PRO A 21 18.47 -4.00 7.42
N SER A 22 18.57 -3.11 8.41
CA SER A 22 17.76 -3.20 9.63
C SER A 22 16.29 -2.81 9.39
N VAL A 23 15.96 -2.17 8.27
CA VAL A 23 14.59 -1.67 7.99
C VAL A 23 13.65 -2.78 7.51
N GLY A 24 14.17 -3.95 7.14
CA GLY A 24 13.37 -5.08 6.67
C GLY A 24 12.65 -4.80 5.35
N GLU A 25 11.63 -5.60 5.04
CA GLU A 25 10.80 -5.47 3.84
C GLU A 25 9.32 -5.74 4.16
N ALA A 26 8.41 -5.44 3.23
CA ALA A 26 7.01 -5.79 3.37
C ALA A 26 6.36 -6.19 2.04
N PHE A 27 5.27 -6.93 2.12
CA PHE A 27 4.45 -7.32 0.99
C PHE A 27 3.06 -6.72 1.15
N LEU A 28 2.57 -6.10 0.09
CA LEU A 28 1.21 -5.59 0.02
C LEU A 28 0.46 -6.31 -1.09
N LEU A 29 -0.61 -7.00 -0.70
CA LEU A 29 -1.59 -7.57 -1.61
C LEU A 29 -2.81 -6.66 -1.63
N VAL A 30 -3.18 -6.12 -2.79
CA VAL A 30 -4.34 -5.25 -2.97
C VAL A 30 -5.26 -5.85 -4.02
N SER A 31 -6.56 -5.87 -3.74
CA SER A 31 -7.59 -6.21 -4.73
C SER A 31 -8.57 -5.06 -4.89
N PHE A 32 -8.75 -4.59 -6.12
CA PHE A 32 -9.70 -3.53 -6.48
C PHE A 32 -10.97 -4.17 -7.03
N ASN A 33 -12.11 -3.96 -6.34
CA ASN A 33 -13.42 -4.36 -6.85
C ASN A 33 -14.15 -3.15 -7.44
N THR A 34 -14.21 -3.11 -8.75
CA THR A 34 -14.87 -2.03 -9.49
C THR A 34 -16.40 -2.10 -9.43
N ASP A 35 -17.00 -3.26 -9.14
CA ASP A 35 -18.47 -3.42 -9.12
C ASP A 35 -19.06 -2.99 -7.78
N SER A 36 -18.41 -3.39 -6.68
CA SER A 36 -18.84 -3.02 -5.32
C SER A 36 -18.12 -1.81 -4.76
N ASN A 37 -17.32 -1.12 -5.59
CA ASN A 37 -16.61 0.10 -5.27
C ASN A 37 -15.82 0.04 -3.96
N ASN A 38 -15.00 -1.02 -3.81
CA ASN A 38 -14.16 -1.20 -2.63
C ASN A 38 -12.79 -1.80 -2.97
N ILE A 39 -11.85 -1.64 -2.04
CA ILE A 39 -10.51 -2.20 -2.13
C ILE A 39 -10.31 -3.09 -0.91
N THR A 40 -9.86 -4.33 -1.12
CA THR A 40 -9.41 -5.20 -0.03
C THR A 40 -7.90 -5.28 -0.04
N TYR A 41 -7.25 -5.26 1.12
CA TYR A 41 -5.79 -5.41 1.18
C TYR A 41 -5.33 -6.30 2.32
N GLN A 42 -4.11 -6.83 2.17
CA GLN A 42 -3.31 -7.44 3.23
C GLN A 42 -1.91 -6.87 3.16
N LEU A 43 -1.43 -6.37 4.28
CA LEU A 43 -0.07 -5.85 4.45
C LEU A 43 0.68 -6.78 5.41
N VAL A 44 1.76 -7.37 4.92
CA VAL A 44 2.58 -8.34 5.65
C VAL A 44 3.99 -7.77 5.78
N ALA A 45 4.49 -7.63 6.99
CA ALA A 45 5.85 -7.19 7.26
C ALA A 45 6.81 -8.39 7.36
N ASP A 46 8.05 -8.21 6.93
CA ASP A 46 9.17 -9.09 7.25
C ASP A 46 10.28 -8.26 7.90
N SER A 47 10.36 -8.40 9.23
CA SER A 47 11.42 -7.83 10.06
C SER A 47 11.54 -6.31 9.96
N VAL A 48 10.40 -5.62 9.76
CA VAL A 48 10.38 -4.15 9.64
C VAL A 48 10.65 -3.53 11.00
N THR A 49 11.73 -2.75 11.10
CA THR A 49 12.10 -2.08 12.35
C THR A 49 11.14 -0.95 12.66
N GLU A 50 10.76 -0.81 13.93
CA GLU A 50 10.07 0.35 14.48
C GLU A 50 8.94 0.90 13.59
N LEU A 51 8.09 0.00 13.08
CA LEU A 51 7.01 0.29 12.14
C LEU A 51 6.04 1.33 12.71
N LEU A 52 5.88 2.45 12.01
CA LEU A 52 5.06 3.57 12.47
C LEU A 52 3.74 3.66 11.72
N VAL A 53 3.79 3.74 10.39
CA VAL A 53 2.61 4.01 9.57
C VAL A 53 2.80 3.49 8.14
N ALA A 54 1.72 3.08 7.48
CA ALA A 54 1.73 2.66 6.08
C ALA A 54 0.54 3.22 5.31
N HIS A 55 0.78 3.68 4.09
CA HIS A 55 -0.24 4.30 3.24
C HIS A 55 -0.02 4.00 1.75
N ILE A 56 -1.06 4.26 0.95
CA ILE A 56 -0.93 4.47 -0.50
C ILE A 56 -0.99 5.97 -0.80
N HIS A 57 -0.05 6.42 -1.62
CA HIS A 57 0.05 7.78 -2.12
C HIS A 57 -0.39 7.89 -3.58
N LEU A 58 -1.09 8.98 -3.91
CA LEU A 58 -1.44 9.39 -5.27
C LEU A 58 -1.95 10.85 -5.29
N PRO A 59 -2.05 11.51 -6.45
CA PRO A 59 -1.35 11.17 -7.69
C PRO A 59 0.14 11.49 -7.56
N ALA A 60 0.99 10.52 -7.85
CA ALA A 60 2.41 10.74 -8.05
C ALA A 60 2.69 11.17 -9.51
N THR A 61 3.77 11.90 -9.71
CA THR A 61 4.35 12.15 -11.03
C THR A 61 5.84 11.87 -11.01
N SER A 62 6.49 11.90 -12.17
CA SER A 62 7.95 11.70 -12.27
C SER A 62 8.77 12.74 -11.49
N SER A 63 8.17 13.86 -11.09
CA SER A 63 8.85 14.96 -10.39
C SER A 63 8.22 15.35 -9.05
N MET A 64 7.16 14.66 -8.62
CA MET A 64 6.41 15.02 -7.41
C MET A 64 5.88 13.78 -6.71
N ASN A 65 6.12 13.70 -5.39
CA ASN A 65 5.49 12.69 -4.55
C ASN A 65 3.98 12.91 -4.49
N GLY A 66 3.23 11.81 -4.41
CA GLY A 66 1.78 11.87 -4.22
C GLY A 66 1.44 12.22 -2.78
N SER A 67 0.24 12.75 -2.57
CA SER A 67 -0.32 12.92 -1.22
C SER A 67 -0.83 11.59 -0.68
N VAL A 68 -0.93 11.46 0.63
CA VAL A 68 -1.57 10.30 1.28
C VAL A 68 -3.03 10.25 0.83
N ALA A 69 -3.48 9.08 0.38
CA ALA A 69 -4.83 8.89 -0.16
C ALA A 69 -5.59 7.72 0.47
N ILE A 70 -4.90 6.61 0.74
CA ILE A 70 -5.52 5.42 1.34
C ILE A 70 -4.69 4.97 2.54
N PRO A 71 -5.18 5.17 3.76
CA PRO A 71 -4.50 4.68 4.95
C PRO A 71 -4.57 3.15 5.06
N LEU A 72 -3.45 2.51 5.42
CA LEU A 72 -3.36 1.05 5.56
C LEU A 72 -3.07 0.62 7.00
N PHE A 73 -2.18 1.32 7.69
CA PHE A 73 -1.78 0.98 9.06
C PHE A 73 -1.31 2.22 9.79
N GLN A 74 -1.61 2.30 11.08
CA GLN A 74 -0.99 3.25 12.00
C GLN A 74 -0.76 2.59 13.35
N ALA A 75 0.45 2.73 13.88
CA ALA A 75 0.79 2.28 15.22
C ALA A 75 -0.04 3.05 16.27
N GLN A 76 -0.54 2.35 17.28
CA GLN A 76 -1.29 2.99 18.38
C GLN A 76 -0.38 3.66 19.41
N PHE A 77 0.88 3.24 19.45
CA PHE A 77 1.91 3.73 20.36
C PHE A 77 3.22 3.84 19.59
N ASP A 78 4.13 4.68 20.09
CA ASP A 78 5.48 4.75 19.55
C ASP A 78 6.14 3.37 19.65
N PRO A 79 6.74 2.87 18.55
CA PRO A 79 7.48 1.62 18.58
C PRO A 79 8.62 1.67 19.59
N ILE A 80 8.88 0.55 20.25
CA ILE A 80 10.03 0.42 21.14
C ILE A 80 11.31 0.46 20.28
N PRO A 81 12.33 1.27 20.64
CA PRO A 81 13.59 1.30 19.89
C PRO A 81 14.20 -0.10 19.72
N GLY A 82 14.58 -0.44 18.49
CA GLY A 82 15.11 -1.75 18.09
C GLY A 82 14.07 -2.86 17.95
N SER A 83 12.77 -2.57 18.12
CA SER A 83 11.71 -3.56 17.87
C SER A 83 11.58 -3.85 16.38
N THR A 84 11.23 -5.09 16.06
CA THR A 84 10.94 -5.54 14.69
C THR A 84 9.53 -6.11 14.61
N THR A 85 8.88 -5.90 13.48
CA THR A 85 7.53 -6.38 13.20
C THR A 85 7.55 -7.33 12.01
N SER A 86 7.01 -8.53 12.19
CA SER A 86 6.87 -9.55 11.14
C SER A 86 5.48 -10.17 11.17
N GLY A 87 4.99 -10.62 10.00
CA GLY A 87 3.67 -11.22 9.82
C GLY A 87 2.61 -10.25 9.31
N LEU A 88 1.34 -10.66 9.37
CA LEU A 88 0.21 -9.84 8.91
C LEU A 88 -0.01 -8.66 9.86
N ILE A 89 0.25 -7.44 9.39
CA ILE A 89 0.16 -6.22 10.20
C ILE A 89 -1.17 -5.48 10.02
N ALA A 90 -1.78 -5.57 8.83
CA ALA A 90 -3.10 -5.01 8.59
C ALA A 90 -3.82 -5.76 7.46
N ALA A 91 -5.14 -5.92 7.61
CA ALA A 91 -6.01 -6.39 6.55
C ALA A 91 -7.39 -5.75 6.71
N ALA A 92 -7.89 -5.13 5.65
CA ALA A 92 -9.20 -4.49 5.69
C ALA A 92 -9.84 -4.40 4.31
N THR A 93 -11.13 -4.08 4.31
CA THR A 93 -11.85 -3.54 3.15
C THR A 93 -12.00 -2.04 3.36
N VAL A 94 -11.54 -1.24 2.41
CA VAL A 94 -11.70 0.22 2.39
C VAL A 94 -12.64 0.62 1.26
N THR A 95 -13.39 1.68 1.49
CA THR A 95 -14.31 2.27 0.52
C THR A 95 -13.90 3.71 0.28
N PRO A 96 -14.41 4.38 -0.76
CA PRO A 96 -14.12 5.80 -0.96
C PRO A 96 -14.44 6.70 0.23
N ALA A 97 -15.35 6.27 1.13
CA ALA A 97 -15.66 6.99 2.36
C ALA A 97 -14.49 7.09 3.36
N THR A 98 -13.46 6.25 3.22
CA THR A 98 -12.26 6.25 4.08
C THR A 98 -11.04 6.83 3.38
N PHE A 99 -11.17 7.31 2.14
CA PHE A 99 -10.08 7.96 1.43
C PHE A 99 -9.85 9.37 1.98
N VAL A 100 -8.61 9.84 1.89
CA VAL A 100 -8.16 11.13 2.45
C VAL A 100 -7.36 11.94 1.42
N GLY A 101 -7.01 13.18 1.77
CA GLY A 101 -6.19 14.05 0.95
C GLY A 101 -6.83 14.36 -0.41
N PRO A 102 -6.16 14.11 -1.55
CA PRO A 102 -6.69 14.44 -2.88
C PRO A 102 -7.88 13.55 -3.30
N LEU A 103 -8.15 12.49 -2.54
CA LEU A 103 -9.35 11.66 -2.67
C LEU A 103 -10.39 11.94 -1.57
N GLU A 104 -10.09 12.83 -0.63
CA GLU A 104 -11.06 13.30 0.35
C GLU A 104 -12.20 14.01 -0.38
N VAL A 105 -13.41 13.90 0.15
CA VAL A 105 -14.65 14.41 -0.45
C VAL A 105 -14.45 15.84 -0.96
N LEU A 106 -14.37 16.00 -2.27
CA LEU A 106 -14.34 17.32 -2.89
C LEU A 106 -15.69 18.03 -2.67
N PRO A 107 -15.72 19.37 -2.54
CA PRO A 107 -16.96 20.14 -2.36
C PRO A 107 -18.00 19.96 -3.48
N ASP A 108 -17.59 19.42 -4.63
CA ASP A 108 -18.43 19.16 -5.80
C ASP A 108 -18.97 17.73 -5.90
N PHE A 109 -18.72 16.88 -4.88
CA PHE A 109 -19.13 15.48 -4.85
C PHE A 109 -18.65 14.65 -6.05
N THR A 110 -17.58 15.04 -6.73
CA THR A 110 -16.89 14.13 -7.66
C THR A 110 -16.12 13.08 -6.86
N ASN A 111 -16.87 12.13 -6.29
CA ASN A 111 -16.31 10.99 -5.58
C ASN A 111 -15.35 10.26 -6.54
N VAL A 112 -14.07 10.18 -6.19
CA VAL A 112 -13.16 9.27 -6.85
C VAL A 112 -13.54 7.86 -6.39
N ASP A 113 -14.03 7.07 -7.34
CA ASP A 113 -14.40 5.68 -7.11
C ASP A 113 -13.21 4.74 -7.37
N VAL A 114 -13.35 3.50 -6.95
CA VAL A 114 -12.33 2.46 -7.14
C VAL A 114 -12.00 2.22 -8.63
N PRO A 115 -12.95 2.24 -9.57
CA PRO A 115 -12.63 2.27 -11.00
C PRO A 115 -11.64 3.38 -11.38
N THR A 116 -11.86 4.62 -10.92
CA THR A 116 -10.97 5.76 -11.19
C THR A 116 -9.61 5.57 -10.52
N VAL A 117 -9.57 5.10 -9.26
CA VAL A 117 -8.30 4.80 -8.58
C VAL A 117 -7.46 3.82 -9.40
N LEU A 118 -8.11 2.76 -9.90
CA LEU A 118 -7.45 1.75 -10.68
C LEU A 118 -6.97 2.30 -12.04
N SER A 119 -7.84 2.91 -12.84
CA SER A 119 -7.53 3.28 -14.23
C SER A 119 -6.62 4.50 -14.35
N GLU A 120 -6.77 5.50 -13.48
CA GLU A 120 -6.08 6.79 -13.58
C GLU A 120 -4.80 6.87 -12.75
N TYR A 121 -4.69 6.06 -11.69
CA TYR A 121 -3.56 6.12 -10.77
C TYR A 121 -2.74 4.84 -10.75
N VAL A 122 -3.37 3.68 -10.50
CA VAL A 122 -2.64 2.40 -10.39
C VAL A 122 -2.11 1.96 -11.75
N GLN A 123 -2.99 1.88 -12.76
CA GLN A 123 -2.60 1.45 -14.11
C GLN A 123 -1.70 2.46 -14.85
N GLN A 124 -1.68 3.71 -14.42
CA GLN A 124 -0.80 4.75 -14.97
C GLN A 124 0.55 4.84 -14.23
N GLY A 125 0.79 4.02 -13.20
CA GLY A 125 2.01 4.11 -12.38
C GLY A 125 2.12 5.44 -11.61
N ARG A 126 0.98 6.01 -11.21
CA ARG A 126 0.86 7.27 -10.47
C ARG A 126 0.44 7.02 -9.01
N ALA A 127 0.58 5.80 -8.53
CA ALA A 127 0.30 5.43 -7.16
C ALA A 127 1.38 4.47 -6.62
N TYR A 128 1.71 4.63 -5.35
CA TYR A 128 2.70 3.80 -4.67
C TYR A 128 2.32 3.56 -3.21
N ALA A 129 2.74 2.43 -2.67
CA ALA A 129 2.69 2.16 -1.24
C ALA A 129 3.97 2.67 -0.56
N GLN A 130 3.83 3.22 0.64
CA GLN A 130 4.96 3.67 1.45
C GLN A 130 4.77 3.22 2.90
N ILE A 131 5.87 2.80 3.52
CA ILE A 131 5.96 2.48 4.95
C ILE A 131 6.94 3.45 5.58
N HIS A 132 6.57 3.96 6.74
CA HIS A 132 7.39 4.82 7.59
C HIS A 132 7.75 4.07 8.85
N THR A 133 8.97 4.30 9.31
CA THR A 133 9.51 3.75 10.56
C THR A 133 9.99 4.91 11.41
N MET A 134 10.18 4.70 12.72
CA MET A 134 10.72 5.76 13.58
C MET A 134 12.09 6.30 13.13
N PRO A 135 13.05 5.48 12.65
CA PRO A 135 14.30 6.00 12.10
C PRO A 135 14.15 6.74 10.77
N TYR A 136 13.10 6.44 10.01
CA TYR A 136 12.82 7.02 8.68
C TYR A 136 11.38 7.54 8.59
N PRO A 137 11.06 8.65 9.30
CA PRO A 137 9.69 9.16 9.40
C PRO A 137 9.16 9.74 8.10
N ASP A 138 10.03 10.17 7.18
CA ASP A 138 9.65 10.66 5.84
C ASP A 138 9.42 9.51 4.83
N GLY A 139 9.63 8.27 5.27
CA GLY A 139 9.47 7.06 4.46
C GLY A 139 10.72 6.19 4.54
N ALA A 140 10.50 4.91 4.82
CA ALA A 140 11.54 3.90 5.00
C ALA A 140 11.58 2.92 3.81
N LEU A 141 10.40 2.50 3.35
CA LEU A 141 10.21 1.53 2.27
C LEU A 141 9.16 2.05 1.28
N ARG A 142 9.32 1.74 -0.01
CA ARG A 142 8.36 2.13 -1.07
C ARG A 142 8.10 0.96 -2.02
N ALA A 143 6.92 0.95 -2.64
CA ALA A 143 6.64 0.16 -3.83
C ALA A 143 5.76 0.94 -4.81
N GLU A 144 6.26 1.14 -6.03
CA GLU A 144 5.40 1.58 -7.13
C GLU A 144 4.41 0.47 -7.50
N PHE A 145 3.21 0.86 -7.87
CA PHE A 145 2.29 -0.10 -8.47
C PHE A 145 2.66 -0.35 -9.93
N ASP A 146 3.06 -1.58 -10.24
CA ASP A 146 3.27 -2.08 -11.59
C ASP A 146 1.94 -2.38 -12.29
N SER A 147 1.63 -1.63 -13.35
CA SER A 147 0.42 -1.79 -14.15
C SER A 147 0.39 -3.10 -14.94
N SER A 148 1.54 -3.75 -15.16
CA SER A 148 1.65 -5.04 -15.85
C SER A 148 1.35 -6.23 -14.94
N LEU A 149 1.31 -6.03 -13.62
CA LEU A 149 1.00 -7.05 -12.61
C LEU A 149 -0.46 -7.03 -12.16
N VAL A 150 -1.30 -6.22 -12.80
CA VAL A 150 -2.74 -6.15 -12.53
C VAL A 150 -3.44 -7.32 -13.22
N VAL A 151 -3.75 -8.37 -12.46
CA VAL A 151 -4.47 -9.55 -12.99
C VAL A 151 -5.97 -9.36 -12.79
N SER A 152 -6.75 -9.40 -13.89
CA SER A 152 -8.21 -9.39 -13.84
C SER A 152 -8.78 -10.79 -13.67
N GLY A 153 -9.75 -10.97 -12.76
CA GLY A 153 -10.32 -12.30 -12.48
C GLY A 153 -11.43 -12.32 -11.42
N ASN A 154 -11.87 -13.51 -11.03
CA ASN A 154 -12.73 -13.71 -9.85
C ASN A 154 -11.89 -13.58 -8.57
N PRO A 155 -12.49 -13.12 -7.45
CA PRO A 155 -11.73 -12.93 -6.22
C PRO A 155 -11.18 -14.28 -5.73
N PRO A 156 -9.95 -14.33 -5.18
CA PRO A 156 -9.60 -15.45 -4.34
C PRO A 156 -10.62 -15.50 -3.21
N THR A 157 -11.24 -16.65 -3.00
CA THR A 157 -12.04 -16.90 -1.80
C THR A 157 -11.16 -16.59 -0.60
N PRO A 158 -11.63 -15.91 0.46
CA PRO A 158 -10.85 -15.69 1.68
C PRO A 158 -10.72 -17.00 2.48
N THR A 159 -10.23 -18.05 1.83
CA THR A 159 -9.57 -19.15 2.51
C THR A 159 -8.18 -18.65 2.85
N LEU A 160 -7.79 -18.82 4.11
CA LEU A 160 -6.41 -18.73 4.60
C LEU A 160 -5.47 -19.08 3.46
N MET A 161 -4.82 -18.09 2.83
CA MET A 161 -3.93 -18.39 1.72
C MET A 161 -2.86 -19.31 2.32
N ALA A 162 -2.76 -20.52 1.78
CA ALA A 162 -1.62 -21.38 2.04
C ALA A 162 -0.36 -20.52 1.83
N PRO A 163 0.68 -20.68 2.65
CA PRO A 163 1.84 -19.80 2.62
C PRO A 163 2.33 -19.70 1.18
N ILE A 164 2.26 -18.49 0.62
CA ILE A 164 2.93 -18.18 -0.64
C ILE A 164 4.39 -18.45 -0.34
N THR A 165 4.90 -19.56 -0.88
CA THR A 165 6.31 -19.85 -0.86
C THR A 165 6.93 -18.88 -1.84
N VAL A 166 7.37 -17.74 -1.34
CA VAL A 166 8.35 -16.91 -2.04
C VAL A 166 9.62 -17.76 -2.07
N VAL A 167 9.87 -18.38 -3.22
CA VAL A 167 11.16 -19.03 -3.46
C VAL A 167 12.16 -17.89 -3.64
N ILE A 168 12.89 -17.60 -2.57
CA ILE A 168 14.12 -16.80 -2.58
C ILE A 168 15.25 -17.55 -3.29
#